data_AF-A0A148NBW0-F1
#
_entry.id   AF-A0A148NBW0-F1
#
_cell.length_a   1.000
_cell.length_b   1.000
_cell.length_c   1.000
_cell.angle_alpha   90.00
_cell.angle_beta   90.00
_cell.angle_gamma   90.00
#
_symmetry.space_group_name_H-M   'P 1'
#
loop_
_entity.id
_entity.type
_entity.pdbx_description
1 polymer ?
#
loop_
_entity_poly.entity_id
_entity_poly.type
_entity_poly.pdbx_seq_one_letter_code
_entity_poly.pdbx_strand_id
1 'polypeptide(L)'
;MLKRLGVIGGLLLALMGSSVAMVHSKYTNRLLFNHIQRLQKQIEHLDVEWEQLLIEEHALTDHSRVEALARSRLKMKMPSADEITYLNVPVKGHE
;
A
#
# COMPACT_ATOMS: atom_id res chain seq x y z
N MET A 1 -7.57 27.25 -60.25
CA MET A 1 -6.69 27.83 -59.21
C MET A 1 -7.45 28.11 -57.90
N LEU A 2 -8.59 28.81 -57.95
CA LEU A 2 -9.42 29.17 -56.78
C LEU A 2 -9.83 27.98 -55.89
N LYS A 3 -10.29 26.86 -56.48
CA LYS A 3 -10.66 25.64 -55.72
C LYS A 3 -9.50 25.05 -54.91
N ARG A 4 -8.27 25.12 -55.43
CA ARG A 4 -7.07 24.59 -54.73
C ARG A 4 -6.73 25.44 -53.51
N LEU A 5 -6.83 26.77 -53.64
CA LEU A 5 -6.61 27.70 -52.53
C LEU A 5 -7.63 27.50 -51.41
N GLY A 6 -8.91 27.27 -51.74
CA GLY A 6 -9.94 26.97 -50.75
C GLY A 6 -9.66 25.70 -49.95
N VAL A 7 -9.22 24.62 -50.62
CA VAL A 7 -8.85 23.36 -49.94
C VAL A 7 -7.66 23.56 -49.02
N ILE A 8 -6.62 24.28 -49.47
CA ILE A 8 -5.44 24.57 -48.65
C ILE A 8 -5.80 25.41 -47.41
N GLY A 9 -6.62 26.45 -47.60
CA GLY A 9 -7.10 27.28 -46.48
C GLY A 9 -7.91 26.48 -45.46
N GLY A 10 -8.80 25.60 -45.93
CA GLY A 10 -9.57 24.70 -45.06
C GLY A 10 -8.69 23.75 -44.24
N LEU A 11 -7.67 23.16 -44.86
CA LEU A 11 -6.70 22.30 -44.16
C LEU A 11 -5.89 23.05 -43.12
N LEU A 12 -5.46 24.29 -43.41
CA LEU A 12 -4.75 25.12 -42.45
C LEU A 12 -5.62 25.43 -41.22
N LEU A 13 -6.89 25.79 -41.43
CA LEU A 13 -7.83 26.03 -40.33
C LEU A 13 -8.07 24.76 -39.51
N ALA A 14 -8.25 23.61 -40.16
CA ALA A 14 -8.40 22.33 -39.48
C ALA A 14 -7.16 21.97 -38.65
N LEU A 15 -5.96 22.23 -39.19
CA LEU A 15 -4.69 22.00 -38.49
C LEU A 15 -4.54 22.91 -37.26
N MET A 16 -4.86 24.20 -37.40
CA MET A 16 -4.84 25.15 -36.28
C MET A 16 -5.85 24.75 -35.19
N GLY A 17 -7.06 24.37 -35.58
CA GLY A 17 -8.07 23.85 -34.66
C GLY A 17 -7.58 22.61 -33.90
N SER A 18 -6.98 21.67 -34.62
CA SER A 18 -6.44 20.42 -34.04
C SER A 18 -5.28 20.70 -33.08
N SER A 19 -4.41 21.66 -33.41
CA SER A 19 -3.31 22.12 -32.56
C SER A 19 -3.83 22.63 -31.21
N VAL A 20 -4.81 23.54 -31.23
CA VAL A 20 -5.40 24.11 -30.01
C VAL A 20 -6.10 23.02 -29.19
N ALA A 21 -6.87 22.16 -29.84
CA ALA A 21 -7.57 21.05 -29.19
C ALA A 21 -6.59 20.09 -28.49
N MET A 22 -5.46 19.77 -29.12
CA MET A 22 -4.43 18.91 -28.55
C MET A 22 -3.80 19.53 -27.28
N VAL A 23 -3.47 20.83 -27.32
CA VAL A 23 -2.91 21.54 -26.17
C VAL A 23 -3.91 21.56 -25.01
N HIS A 24 -5.18 21.84 -25.31
CA HIS A 24 -6.25 21.82 -24.31
C HIS A 24 -6.43 20.44 -23.68
N SER A 25 -6.47 19.38 -24.50
CA SER A 25 -6.55 17.99 -24.03
C SER A 25 -5.38 17.63 -23.12
N LYS A 26 -4.15 18.01 -23.51
CA LYS A 26 -2.94 17.79 -22.70
C LYS A 26 -2.99 18.54 -21.37
N TYR A 27 -3.47 19.77 -21.36
CA TYR A 27 -3.61 20.57 -20.14
C TYR A 27 -4.61 19.92 -19.17
N THR A 28 -5.80 19.55 -19.65
CA THR A 28 -6.83 18.89 -18.83
C THR A 28 -6.33 17.55 -18.30
N ASN A 29 -5.63 16.77 -19.14
CA ASN A 29 -5.00 15.53 -18.70
C ASN A 29 -3.96 15.78 -17.60
N ARG A 30 -3.11 16.79 -17.73
CA ARG A 30 -2.13 17.15 -16.69
C ARG A 30 -2.81 17.52 -15.37
N LEU A 31 -3.93 18.23 -15.41
CA LEU A 31 -4.70 18.59 -14.21
C LEU A 31 -5.26 17.35 -13.51
N LEU A 32 -5.87 16.44 -14.29
CA LEU A 32 -6.46 15.21 -13.77
C LEU A 32 -5.39 14.25 -13.21
N PHE A 33 -4.27 14.13 -13.92
CA PHE A 33 -3.11 13.38 -13.47
C PHE A 33 -2.58 13.91 -12.14
N ASN A 34 -2.42 15.24 -12.00
CA ASN A 34 -1.99 15.84 -10.74
C ASN A 34 -2.96 15.53 -9.58
N HIS A 35 -4.26 15.45 -9.84
CA HIS A 35 -5.25 15.09 -8.81
C HIS A 35 -5.05 13.65 -8.34
N ILE A 36 -4.90 12.70 -9.27
CA ILE A 36 -4.61 11.29 -8.97
C ILE A 36 -3.31 11.17 -8.16
N GLN A 37 -2.25 11.86 -8.59
CA GLN A 37 -0.96 11.83 -7.90
C GLN A 37 -1.06 12.34 -6.45
N ARG A 38 -1.92 13.32 -6.17
CA ARG A 38 -2.15 13.80 -4.80
C ARG A 38 -2.83 12.74 -3.93
N LEU A 39 -3.86 12.08 -4.46
CA LEU A 39 -4.56 11.01 -3.77
C LEU A 39 -3.62 9.81 -3.52
N GLN A 40 -2.82 9.43 -4.51
CA GLN A 40 -1.83 8.35 -4.38
C GLN A 40 -0.84 8.66 -3.26
N LYS A 41 -0.36 9.90 -3.18
CA LYS A 41 0.55 10.33 -2.11
C LYS A 41 -0.10 10.28 -0.72
N GLN A 42 -1.40 10.55 -0.62
CA GLN A 42 -2.14 10.43 0.64
C GLN A 42 -2.25 8.96 1.07
N ILE A 43 -2.51 8.06 0.12
CA ILE A 43 -2.55 6.61 0.37
C ILE A 43 -1.18 6.14 0.87
N GLU A 44 -0.11 6.47 0.14
CA GLU A 44 1.26 6.10 0.54
C GLU A 44 1.62 6.59 1.94
N HIS A 45 1.21 7.81 2.30
CA HIS A 45 1.44 8.34 3.65
C HIS A 45 0.68 7.55 4.71
N LEU A 46 -0.58 7.23 4.46
CA LEU A 46 -1.42 6.49 5.40
C LEU A 46 -0.95 5.04 5.57
N ASP A 47 -0.47 4.41 4.49
CA ASP A 47 0.09 3.07 4.53
C ASP A 47 1.34 3.02 5.43
N VAL A 48 2.22 4.01 5.33
CA VAL A 48 3.40 4.13 6.22
C VAL A 48 3.00 4.30 7.68
N GLU A 49 2.02 5.17 7.96
CA GLU A 49 1.50 5.35 9.32
C GLU A 49 0.89 4.06 9.86
N TRP A 50 0.14 3.34 9.02
CA TRP A 50 -0.47 2.07 9.38
C TRP A 50 0.58 1.00 9.69
N GLU A 51 1.61 0.87 8.86
CA GLU A 51 2.73 -0.04 9.10
C GLU A 51 3.44 0.28 10.42
N GLN A 52 3.66 1.56 10.71
CA GLN A 52 4.25 1.98 11.99
C GLN A 52 3.36 1.60 13.18
N LEU A 53 2.06 1.89 13.11
CA LEU A 53 1.11 1.54 14.17
C LEU A 53 1.06 0.03 14.42
N LEU A 54 1.13 -0.77 13.36
CA LEU A 54 1.13 -2.23 13.48
C LEU A 54 2.38 -2.73 14.23
N ILE A 55 3.54 -2.14 13.98
CA ILE A 55 4.77 -2.45 14.72
C ILE A 55 4.60 -2.10 16.22
N GLU A 56 4.01 -0.94 16.52
CA GLU A 56 3.71 -0.53 17.89
C GLU A 56 2.74 -1.52 18.59
N GLU A 57 1.71 -1.98 17.90
CA GLU A 57 0.75 -2.97 18.43
C GLU A 57 1.40 -4.34 18.70
N HIS A 58 2.21 -4.85 17.76
CA HIS A 58 2.92 -6.11 17.96
C HIS A 58 3.89 -6.05 19.14
N ALA A 59 4.60 -4.93 19.31
CA ALA A 59 5.48 -4.71 20.46
C ALA A 59 4.73 -4.77 21.80
N LEU A 60 3.47 -4.34 21.84
CA LEU A 60 2.63 -4.35 23.05
C LEU A 60 1.95 -5.70 23.32
N THR A 61 1.71 -6.50 22.28
CA THR A 61 0.82 -7.67 22.36
C THR A 61 1.57 -8.98 22.61
N ASP A 62 2.79 -9.14 22.09
CA ASP A 62 3.29 -10.50 21.80
C ASP A 62 3.97 -11.24 22.97
N HIS A 63 4.47 -10.57 24.01
CA HIS A 63 5.09 -11.28 25.15
C HIS A 63 4.79 -10.66 26.51
N SER A 64 4.95 -9.35 26.64
CA SER A 64 4.97 -8.70 27.96
C SER A 64 3.64 -8.80 28.69
N ARG A 65 2.51 -8.66 27.98
CA ARG A 65 1.18 -8.68 28.62
C ARG A 65 0.73 -10.08 29.00
N VAL A 66 0.96 -11.08 28.15
CA VAL A 66 0.63 -12.48 28.44
C VAL A 66 1.51 -13.02 29.57
N GLU A 67 2.82 -12.74 29.53
CA GLU A 67 3.76 -13.18 30.55
C GLU A 67 3.51 -12.51 31.91
N ALA A 68 3.23 -11.20 31.92
CA ALA A 68 2.86 -10.49 33.15
C ALA A 68 1.55 -11.03 33.75
N LEU A 69 0.54 -11.33 32.92
CA LEU A 69 -0.71 -11.93 33.40
C LEU A 69 -0.50 -13.36 33.90
N ALA A 70 0.31 -14.17 33.23
CA ALA A 70 0.66 -15.52 33.65
C ALA A 70 1.42 -15.53 34.99
N ARG A 71 2.39 -14.65 35.17
CA ARG A 71 3.13 -14.50 36.43
C ARG A 71 2.25 -13.97 37.56
N SER A 72 1.40 -12.97 37.30
CA SER A 72 0.60 -12.31 38.34
C SER A 72 -0.70 -13.03 38.70
N ARG A 73 -1.47 -13.50 37.72
CA ARG A 73 -2.78 -14.15 37.93
C ARG A 73 -2.67 -15.65 38.11
N LEU A 74 -1.80 -16.30 37.33
CA LEU A 74 -1.65 -17.77 37.33
C LEU A 74 -0.47 -18.23 38.20
N LYS A 75 0.31 -17.30 38.79
CA LYS A 75 1.54 -17.58 39.56
C LYS A 75 2.53 -18.47 38.79
N MET A 76 2.51 -18.41 37.46
CA MET A 76 3.42 -19.18 36.63
C MET A 76 4.84 -18.62 36.82
N LYS A 77 5.79 -19.54 37.01
CA LYS A 77 7.21 -19.27 37.16
C LYS A 77 7.96 -20.09 36.13
N MET A 78 9.05 -19.55 35.60
CA MET A 78 9.88 -20.26 34.64
C MET A 78 10.50 -21.46 35.37
N PRO A 79 10.29 -22.70 34.89
CA PRO A 79 10.84 -23.88 35.53
C PRO A 79 12.37 -23.85 35.44
N SER A 80 13.02 -24.30 36.51
CA SER A 80 14.47 -24.46 36.56
C SER A 80 14.91 -25.67 35.73
N ALA A 81 16.18 -25.74 35.33
CA ALA A 81 16.68 -26.79 34.43
C ALA A 81 16.43 -28.22 34.97
N ASP A 82 16.37 -28.38 36.30
CA ASP A 82 16.10 -29.65 36.97
C ASP A 82 14.61 -30.05 36.99
N GLU A 83 13.70 -29.15 36.63
CA GLU A 83 12.24 -29.38 36.59
C GLU A 83 11.73 -29.77 35.19
N ILE A 84 12.62 -29.87 34.19
CA ILE A 84 12.26 -30.16 32.80
C ILE A 84 12.48 -31.65 32.49
N THR A 85 11.39 -32.39 32.28
CA THR A 85 11.44 -33.79 31.84
C THR A 85 11.04 -33.91 30.37
N TYR A 86 11.93 -34.44 29.53
CA TYR A 86 11.64 -34.72 28.13
C TYR A 86 10.81 -35.99 27.99
N LEU A 87 9.59 -35.85 27.46
CA LEU A 87 8.74 -37.00 27.13
C LEU A 87 9.05 -37.46 25.70
N ASN A 88 9.65 -38.65 25.56
CA ASN A 88 9.78 -39.31 24.25
C ASN A 88 8.42 -39.90 23.86
N VAL A 89 7.71 -39.23 22.95
CA VAL A 89 6.46 -39.75 22.40
C VAL A 89 6.79 -40.65 21.21
N PRO A 90 6.53 -41.98 21.27
CA PRO A 90 6.75 -42.84 20.13
C PRO A 90 5.74 -42.50 19.04
N VAL A 91 6.24 -42.04 17.89
CA VAL A 91 5.43 -41.77 16.70
C VAL A 91 4.90 -43.12 16.20
N LYS A 92 3.62 -43.41 16.41
CA LYS A 92 2.97 -44.58 15.81
C LYS A 92 2.92 -44.37 14.30
N GLY A 93 3.77 -45.10 13.58
CA GLY A 93 3.62 -45.32 12.14
C GLY A 93 2.31 -46.04 11.89
N HIS A 94 1.44 -45.42 11.09
CA HIS A 94 0.28 -46.08 10.52
C HIS A 94 0.75 -46.78 9.23
N GLU A 95 0.96 -48.09 9.31
CA GLU A 95 0.88 -49.00 8.16
C GLU A 95 -0.59 -49.26 7.80
#